data_AF-A0A7C3T1N0-F1
#
_entry.id   AF-A0A7C3T1N0-F1
#
_cell.length_a   1.000
_cell.length_b   1.000
_cell.length_c   1.000
_cell.angle_alpha   90.00
_cell.angle_beta   90.00
_cell.angle_gamma   90.00
#
_symmetry.space_group_name_H-M   'P 1'
#
loop_
_entity.id
_entity.type
_entity.pdbx_description
1 polymer ?
#
loop_
_entity_poly.entity_id
_entity_poly.type
_entity_poly.pdbx_seq_one_letter_code
_entity_poly.pdbx_strand_id
1 'polypeptide(L)'
;MVIRKNRPLAAAALTLLLFLAAAGMAAAQGAGEGEGPSLREEYRIELNEVGDARITDTIFYDPDWFQEYGYIFRENPNLLSRRFRADSRVGEVEDFDVDVDESRSTITVTFETPGLAYYLEDGWNLFGFGDYSLVKEGNDQVRLEAYWTTNSEFTLFETMDLEEEVVIDLPPGARGAEFDPSTGAVRYRLPLEEEAAGNLLYRKRGLFIPLFSVLMGLFLLLFLFAATRRTVEQAAPAAAPPPPAYGASPPPGASGAGAPVPPAPPPGTTEVPGAAGEAPKAPPPVAAPEPHGAGETAPRGFCSSCGHPIGPGDVRFCSKCGAPLG
;
A
#
# COMPACT_ATOMS: atom_id res chain seq x y z
N MET A 1 -32.29 51.47 55.55
CA MET A 1 -32.20 50.21 54.77
C MET A 1 -32.87 50.46 53.41
N VAL A 2 -32.07 50.73 52.37
CA VAL A 2 -32.55 51.16 51.05
C VAL A 2 -32.44 49.99 50.08
N ILE A 3 -33.58 49.42 49.69
CA ILE A 3 -33.64 48.33 48.71
C ILE A 3 -33.57 48.96 47.30
N ARG A 4 -32.41 48.90 46.66
CA ARG A 4 -32.23 49.30 45.26
C ARG A 4 -32.79 48.21 44.34
N LYS A 5 -33.76 48.59 43.49
CA LYS A 5 -34.36 47.74 42.44
C LYS A 5 -33.36 47.54 41.29
N ASN A 6 -32.69 46.39 41.25
CA ASN A 6 -31.96 45.91 40.08
C ASN A 6 -32.96 45.34 39.06
N ARG A 7 -33.48 46.18 38.16
CA ARG A 7 -34.40 45.76 37.08
C ARG A 7 -33.84 45.71 35.64
N PRO A 8 -32.62 46.15 35.28
CA PRO A 8 -32.19 46.07 33.88
C PRO A 8 -31.49 44.75 33.48
N LEU A 9 -31.00 43.94 34.43
CA LEU A 9 -30.22 42.73 34.12
C LEU A 9 -31.06 41.55 33.60
N ALA A 10 -32.31 41.42 34.04
CA ALA A 10 -33.17 40.32 33.62
C ALA A 10 -33.65 40.45 32.17
N ALA A 11 -33.84 41.68 31.68
CA ALA A 11 -34.26 41.92 30.30
C ALA A 11 -33.14 41.58 29.30
N ALA A 12 -31.90 41.98 29.60
CA ALA A 12 -30.74 41.73 28.73
C ALA A 12 -30.41 40.23 28.61
N ALA A 13 -30.54 39.46 29.69
CA ALA A 13 -30.30 38.01 29.67
C ALA A 13 -31.33 37.27 28.80
N LEU A 14 -32.60 37.68 28.84
CA LEU A 14 -33.66 37.06 28.05
C LEU A 14 -33.52 37.36 26.55
N THR A 15 -33.07 38.57 26.19
CA THR A 15 -32.83 38.93 24.79
C THR A 15 -31.64 38.18 24.21
N LEU A 16 -30.58 37.95 25.00
CA LEU A 16 -29.41 37.17 24.58
C LEU A 16 -29.76 35.68 24.36
N LEU A 17 -30.59 35.10 25.22
CA LEU A 17 -31.08 33.72 25.08
C LEU A 17 -31.98 33.53 23.85
N LEU A 18 -32.83 34.50 23.53
CA LEU A 18 -33.65 34.47 22.31
C LEU A 18 -32.81 34.65 21.03
N PHE A 19 -31.76 35.47 21.07
CA PHE A 19 -30.84 35.63 19.93
C PHE A 19 -29.99 34.36 19.70
N LEU A 20 -29.54 33.69 20.76
CA LEU A 20 -28.83 32.41 20.68
C LEU A 20 -29.72 31.28 20.14
N ALA A 21 -31.01 31.25 20.54
CA ALA A 21 -31.95 30.26 20.02
C ALA A 21 -32.28 30.46 18.53
N ALA A 22 -32.39 31.72 18.08
CA ALA A 22 -32.65 32.03 16.67
C ALA A 22 -31.41 31.80 15.78
N ALA A 23 -30.20 32.07 16.29
CA ALA A 23 -28.95 31.78 15.59
C ALA A 23 -28.67 30.27 15.49
N GLY A 24 -29.07 29.48 16.50
CA GLY A 24 -28.95 28.02 16.47
C GLY A 24 -29.87 27.32 15.46
N MET A 25 -31.01 27.93 15.10
CA MET A 25 -31.92 27.34 14.10
C MET A 25 -31.56 27.70 12.65
N ALA A 26 -30.81 28.79 12.41
CA ALA A 26 -30.40 29.18 11.06
C ALA A 26 -29.26 28.33 10.50
N ALA A 27 -28.44 27.70 11.37
CA ALA A 27 -27.38 26.77 10.95
C ALA A 27 -27.90 25.36 10.59
N ALA A 28 -29.17 25.04 10.87
CA ALA A 28 -29.75 23.71 10.67
C ALA A 28 -30.68 23.60 9.45
N GLN A 29 -30.84 24.67 8.65
CA GLN A 29 -31.80 24.71 7.52
C GLN A 29 -31.14 24.74 6.14
N GLY A 30 -29.89 24.30 6.05
CA GLY A 30 -29.25 23.88 4.81
C GLY A 30 -29.50 22.41 4.47
N ALA A 31 -30.62 21.82 4.90
CA ALA A 31 -31.05 20.49 4.47
C ALA A 31 -31.55 20.58 3.02
N GLY A 32 -30.60 20.79 2.10
CA GLY A 32 -30.75 20.61 0.67
C GLY A 32 -31.03 19.16 0.34
N GLU A 33 -31.41 18.90 -0.91
CA GLU A 33 -31.59 17.56 -1.49
C GLU A 33 -30.64 16.54 -0.86
N GLY A 34 -31.23 15.53 -0.20
CA GLY A 34 -30.53 14.67 0.77
C GLY A 34 -29.15 14.28 0.28
N GLU A 35 -28.13 14.84 0.93
CA GLU A 35 -26.74 14.41 0.75
C GLU A 35 -26.73 12.89 0.89
N GLY A 36 -26.21 12.22 -0.12
CA GLY A 36 -25.99 10.78 -0.04
C GLY A 36 -25.06 10.46 1.13
N PRO A 37 -24.94 9.18 1.52
CA PRO A 37 -23.97 8.79 2.52
C PRO A 37 -22.57 9.28 2.14
N SER A 38 -21.86 9.82 3.12
CA SER A 38 -20.49 10.32 2.96
C SER A 38 -19.54 9.59 3.91
N LEU A 39 -18.26 9.67 3.58
CA LEU A 39 -17.16 9.09 4.33
C LEU A 39 -16.15 10.17 4.68
N ARG A 40 -15.58 10.03 5.87
CA ARG A 40 -14.39 10.77 6.28
C ARG A 40 -13.31 9.78 6.67
N GLU A 41 -12.10 9.98 6.20
CA GLU A 41 -10.97 9.08 6.44
C GLU A 41 -9.82 9.85 7.09
N GLU A 42 -9.29 9.31 8.19
CA GLU A 42 -8.06 9.81 8.83
C GLU A 42 -6.97 8.76 8.64
N TYR A 43 -6.03 9.04 7.75
CA TYR A 43 -4.94 8.13 7.38
C TYR A 43 -3.62 8.58 8.01
N ARG A 44 -3.20 7.90 9.08
CA ARG A 44 -1.99 8.23 9.82
C ARG A 44 -0.82 7.33 9.44
N ILE A 45 0.31 7.94 9.07
CA ILE A 45 1.55 7.26 8.68
C ILE A 45 2.64 7.64 9.68
N GLU A 46 3.09 6.68 10.48
CA GLU A 46 4.19 6.85 11.44
C GLU A 46 5.48 6.26 10.85
N LEU A 47 6.38 7.12 10.38
CA LEU A 47 7.63 6.71 9.74
C LEU A 47 8.76 6.50 10.76
N ASN A 48 9.54 5.43 10.55
CA ASN A 48 10.77 5.17 11.32
C ASN A 48 12.04 5.68 10.59
N GLU A 49 13.21 5.54 11.23
CA GLU A 49 14.49 6.04 10.70
C GLU A 49 15.01 5.28 9.46
N VAL A 50 14.43 4.12 9.14
CA VAL A 50 14.82 3.30 7.97
C VAL A 50 13.77 3.35 6.84
N GLY A 51 12.74 4.19 6.99
CA GLY A 51 11.70 4.40 5.99
C GLY A 51 10.56 3.38 5.99
N ASP A 52 10.48 2.51 6.99
CA ASP A 52 9.28 1.70 7.21
C ASP A 52 8.20 2.56 7.86
N ALA A 53 6.94 2.15 7.67
CA ALA A 53 5.79 2.84 8.22
C ALA A 53 4.92 1.89 9.04
N ARG A 54 4.42 2.41 10.17
CA ARG A 54 3.19 1.91 10.78
C ARG A 54 2.04 2.81 10.32
N ILE A 55 0.98 2.20 9.82
CA ILE A 55 -0.17 2.93 9.28
C ILE A 55 -1.38 2.63 10.15
N THR A 56 -2.16 3.68 10.46
CA THR A 56 -3.48 3.58 11.07
C THR A 56 -4.46 4.35 10.21
N ASP A 57 -5.36 3.64 9.55
CA ASP A 57 -6.45 4.19 8.76
C ASP A 57 -7.75 4.12 9.57
N THR A 58 -8.34 5.27 9.87
CA THR A 58 -9.64 5.36 10.57
C THR A 58 -10.70 5.92 9.63
N ILE A 59 -11.62 5.05 9.22
CA ILE A 59 -12.73 5.39 8.33
C ILE A 59 -13.97 5.64 9.18
N PHE A 60 -14.51 6.85 9.08
CA PHE A 60 -15.75 7.29 9.70
C PHE A 60 -16.87 7.24 8.66
N TYR A 61 -17.89 6.44 8.94
CA TYR A 61 -19.04 6.27 8.08
C TYR A 61 -20.20 7.16 8.53
N ASP A 62 -21.10 7.49 7.60
CA ASP A 62 -22.44 7.95 7.96
C ASP A 62 -23.10 6.97 8.96
N PRO A 63 -23.61 7.44 10.11
CA PRO A 63 -24.12 6.56 11.14
C PRO A 63 -25.30 5.69 10.72
N ASP A 64 -26.22 6.24 9.91
CA ASP A 64 -27.41 5.52 9.48
C ASP A 64 -27.03 4.42 8.49
N TRP A 65 -26.14 4.74 7.54
CA TRP A 65 -25.57 3.76 6.62
C TRP A 65 -24.81 2.65 7.35
N PHE A 66 -23.96 3.01 8.32
CA PHE A 66 -23.18 2.05 9.08
C PHE A 66 -24.04 1.15 9.97
N GLN A 67 -25.14 1.66 10.52
CA GLN A 67 -26.08 0.84 11.28
C GLN A 67 -26.72 -0.24 10.41
N GLU A 68 -27.04 0.07 9.16
CA GLU A 68 -27.63 -0.88 8.21
C GLU A 68 -26.61 -1.91 7.71
N TYR A 69 -25.40 -1.47 7.36
CA TYR A 69 -24.44 -2.28 6.62
C TYR A 69 -23.20 -2.72 7.41
N GLY A 70 -22.92 -2.11 8.56
CA GLY A 70 -21.68 -2.31 9.33
C GLY A 70 -21.42 -3.75 9.76
N TYR A 71 -22.48 -4.56 9.90
CA TYR A 71 -22.35 -6.00 10.21
C TYR A 71 -21.54 -6.76 9.16
N ILE A 72 -21.57 -6.34 7.88
CA ILE A 72 -20.86 -7.00 6.78
C ILE A 72 -19.35 -6.97 7.00
N PHE A 73 -18.81 -5.86 7.53
CA PHE A 73 -17.38 -5.72 7.83
C PHE A 73 -16.95 -6.60 8.99
N ARG A 74 -17.81 -6.80 10.00
CA ARG A 74 -17.53 -7.73 11.10
C ARG A 74 -17.51 -9.18 10.65
N GLU A 75 -18.44 -9.55 9.78
CA GLU A 75 -18.53 -10.91 9.25
C GLU A 75 -17.43 -11.19 8.20
N ASN A 76 -16.94 -10.15 7.52
CA ASN A 76 -16.00 -10.26 6.41
C ASN A 76 -14.84 -9.24 6.50
N PRO A 77 -14.01 -9.27 7.57
CA PRO A 77 -12.93 -8.29 7.77
C PRO A 77 -11.89 -8.29 6.62
N ASN A 78 -11.76 -9.41 5.91
CA ASN A 78 -10.87 -9.53 4.76
C ASN A 78 -11.24 -8.65 3.56
N LEU A 79 -12.48 -8.13 3.48
CA LEU A 79 -12.86 -7.17 2.44
C LEU A 79 -11.98 -5.92 2.48
N LEU A 80 -11.56 -5.51 3.69
CA LEU A 80 -10.75 -4.32 3.92
C LEU A 80 -9.30 -4.50 3.46
N SER A 81 -8.74 -5.70 3.63
CA SER A 81 -7.35 -6.03 3.21
C SER A 81 -7.06 -5.83 1.72
N ARG A 82 -8.10 -5.89 0.86
CA ARG A 82 -7.95 -5.80 -0.60
C ARG A 82 -7.61 -4.38 -1.06
N ARG A 83 -8.13 -3.34 -0.39
CA ARG A 83 -7.79 -1.93 -0.64
C ARG A 83 -6.31 -1.70 -0.42
N PHE A 84 -5.80 -2.07 0.75
CA PHE A 84 -4.40 -1.81 1.12
C PHE A 84 -3.38 -2.55 0.23
N ARG A 85 -3.73 -3.73 -0.30
CA ARG A 85 -2.90 -4.40 -1.31
C ARG A 85 -2.94 -3.71 -2.68
N ALA A 86 -4.04 -3.07 -3.04
CA ALA A 86 -4.16 -2.32 -4.29
C ALA A 86 -3.43 -0.98 -4.21
N ASP A 87 -3.52 -0.29 -3.07
CA ASP A 87 -3.00 1.06 -2.86
C ASP A 87 -1.50 1.07 -2.62
N SER A 88 -0.99 0.15 -1.80
CA SER A 88 0.40 0.22 -1.36
C SER A 88 1.41 -0.01 -2.50
N ARG A 89 1.10 -0.83 -3.52
CA ARG A 89 2.13 -1.40 -4.44
C ARG A 89 3.35 -2.00 -3.71
N VAL A 90 3.33 -2.05 -2.39
CA VAL A 90 4.39 -2.56 -1.52
C VAL A 90 4.13 -4.05 -1.42
N GLY A 91 5.20 -4.84 -1.59
CA GLY A 91 5.09 -6.27 -1.79
C GLY A 91 4.53 -7.05 -0.61
N GLU A 92 4.42 -6.41 0.56
CA GLU A 92 4.04 -7.07 1.81
C GLU A 92 3.40 -6.06 2.76
N VAL A 93 2.28 -6.46 3.35
CA VAL A 93 1.61 -5.78 4.46
C VAL A 93 1.76 -6.71 5.66
N GLU A 94 2.37 -6.21 6.72
CA GLU A 94 2.65 -6.96 7.95
C GLU A 94 1.71 -6.49 9.07
N ASP A 95 1.50 -7.34 10.08
CA ASP A 95 0.75 -7.00 11.30
C ASP A 95 -0.63 -6.34 11.06
N PHE A 96 -1.37 -6.86 10.08
CA PHE A 96 -2.70 -6.35 9.70
C PHE A 96 -3.76 -6.67 10.77
N ASP A 97 -4.35 -5.63 11.35
CA ASP A 97 -5.40 -5.67 12.36
C ASP A 97 -6.58 -4.77 11.97
N VAL A 98 -7.79 -5.18 12.34
CA VAL A 98 -9.04 -4.46 12.04
C VAL A 98 -9.89 -4.39 13.31
N ASP A 99 -10.22 -3.17 13.72
CA ASP A 99 -11.18 -2.88 14.78
C ASP A 99 -12.44 -2.23 14.21
N VAL A 100 -13.61 -2.72 14.62
CA VAL A 100 -14.92 -2.24 14.16
C VAL A 100 -15.71 -1.73 15.36
N ASP A 101 -15.92 -0.41 15.42
CA ASP A 101 -16.64 0.25 16.51
C ASP A 101 -18.00 0.76 16.03
N GLU A 102 -19.04 -0.01 16.34
CA GLU A 102 -20.43 0.31 16.00
C GLU A 102 -20.96 1.55 16.72
N SER A 103 -20.38 1.91 17.87
CA SER A 103 -20.87 3.06 18.65
C SER A 103 -20.44 4.39 18.04
N ARG A 104 -19.33 4.38 17.29
CA ARG A 104 -18.76 5.54 16.61
C ARG A 104 -18.90 5.46 15.09
N SER A 105 -19.48 4.38 14.56
CA SER A 105 -19.57 4.10 13.13
C SER A 105 -18.21 4.18 12.43
N THR A 106 -17.19 3.59 13.08
CA THR A 106 -15.81 3.66 12.62
C THR A 106 -15.21 2.29 12.39
N ILE A 107 -14.39 2.19 11.35
CA ILE A 107 -13.48 1.07 11.13
C ILE A 107 -12.06 1.59 11.27
N THR A 108 -11.26 0.97 12.12
CA THR A 108 -9.83 1.28 12.26
C THR A 108 -9.02 0.10 11.73
N VAL A 109 -8.15 0.36 10.77
CA VAL A 109 -7.22 -0.62 10.21
C VAL A 109 -5.81 -0.23 10.58
N THR A 110 -5.04 -1.16 11.15
CA THR A 110 -3.64 -0.94 11.48
C THR A 110 -2.77 -1.97 10.77
N PHE A 111 -1.65 -1.55 10.21
CA PHE A 111 -0.68 -2.44 9.57
C PHE A 111 0.70 -1.81 9.46
N GLU A 112 1.70 -2.62 9.14
CA GLU A 112 3.07 -2.20 8.88
C GLU A 112 3.41 -2.36 7.39
N THR A 113 4.20 -1.42 6.87
CA THR A 113 4.64 -1.40 5.47
C THR A 113 6.14 -1.11 5.41
N PRO A 114 6.99 -2.13 5.17
CA PRO A 114 8.43 -1.94 5.09
C PRO A 114 8.82 -1.15 3.85
N GLY A 115 9.78 -0.23 4.00
CA GLY A 115 10.32 0.58 2.91
C GLY A 115 9.30 1.46 2.19
N LEU A 116 8.30 2.00 2.91
CA LEU A 116 7.32 2.92 2.35
C LEU A 116 7.98 4.23 1.86
N ALA A 117 8.94 4.76 2.62
CA ALA A 117 9.76 5.89 2.22
C ALA A 117 11.07 5.42 1.56
N TYR A 118 11.44 6.06 0.45
CA TYR A 118 12.64 5.72 -0.33
C TYR A 118 13.74 6.75 -0.13
N TYR A 119 14.95 6.28 0.16
CA TYR A 119 16.12 7.15 0.20
C TYR A 119 16.65 7.42 -1.22
N LEU A 120 16.62 8.69 -1.64
CA LEU A 120 17.14 9.18 -2.93
C LEU A 120 18.28 10.20 -2.71
N GLU A 121 18.82 10.78 -3.78
CA GLU A 121 19.98 11.68 -3.71
C GLU A 121 19.76 12.90 -2.80
N ASP A 122 18.52 13.40 -2.71
CA ASP A 122 18.18 14.63 -1.98
C ASP A 122 17.57 14.39 -0.59
N GLY A 123 17.43 13.13 -0.17
CA GLY A 123 16.85 12.72 1.12
C GLY A 123 15.83 11.59 0.99
N TRP A 124 15.04 11.39 2.04
CA TRP A 124 13.91 10.46 2.04
C TRP A 124 12.72 11.05 1.28
N ASN A 125 12.06 10.21 0.50
CA ASN A 125 10.92 10.57 -0.32
C ASN A 125 9.78 9.58 -0.06
N LEU A 126 8.63 10.10 0.33
CA LEU A 126 7.37 9.36 0.43
C LEU A 126 6.46 9.80 -0.72
N PHE A 127 6.12 8.89 -1.63
CA PHE A 127 5.32 9.17 -2.83
C PHE A 127 3.87 8.74 -2.65
N GLY A 128 2.99 9.21 -3.54
CA GLY A 128 1.60 8.73 -3.64
C GLY A 128 0.55 9.82 -3.42
N PHE A 129 0.97 11.07 -3.21
CA PHE A 129 0.08 12.16 -2.82
C PHE A 129 -0.13 13.21 -3.93
N GLY A 130 -0.20 12.77 -5.19
CA GLY A 130 -0.29 13.68 -6.35
C GLY A 130 -1.57 14.50 -6.40
N ASP A 131 -2.67 13.95 -5.88
CA ASP A 131 -4.00 14.57 -5.89
C ASP A 131 -4.35 15.25 -4.54
N TYR A 132 -3.36 15.41 -3.67
CA TYR A 132 -3.55 15.97 -2.33
C TYR A 132 -3.15 17.45 -2.25
N SER A 133 -3.78 18.16 -1.32
CA SER A 133 -3.48 19.53 -0.95
C SER A 133 -2.77 19.60 0.41
N LEU A 134 -1.77 20.48 0.52
CA LEU A 134 -1.04 20.68 1.77
C LEU A 134 -1.87 21.48 2.78
N VAL A 135 -2.11 20.89 3.95
CA VAL A 135 -2.76 21.57 5.08
C VAL A 135 -1.73 22.16 6.04
N LYS A 136 -0.69 21.37 6.37
CA LYS A 136 0.35 21.77 7.32
C LYS A 136 1.67 21.09 6.99
N GLU A 137 2.75 21.84 7.13
CA GLU A 137 4.12 21.35 6.99
C GLU A 137 4.92 21.70 8.25
N GLY A 138 5.68 20.73 8.76
CA GLY A 138 6.48 20.85 9.96
C GLY A 138 7.62 19.82 9.99
N ASN A 139 8.61 20.02 10.87
CA ASN A 139 9.77 19.13 10.95
C ASN A 139 9.44 17.74 11.51
N ASP A 140 8.34 17.63 12.24
CA ASP A 140 7.85 16.41 12.88
C ASP A 140 6.63 15.82 12.19
N GLN A 141 5.90 16.62 11.40
CA GLN A 141 4.64 16.19 10.81
C GLN A 141 4.32 16.95 9.52
N VAL A 142 3.78 16.24 8.54
CA VAL A 142 3.13 16.79 7.36
C VAL A 142 1.66 16.36 7.35
N ARG A 143 0.75 17.29 7.06
CA ARG A 143 -0.69 17.02 6.95
C ARG A 143 -1.18 17.41 5.57
N LEU A 144 -1.86 16.48 4.93
CA LEU A 144 -2.44 16.63 3.61
C LEU A 144 -3.95 16.36 3.69
N GLU A 145 -4.70 16.94 2.77
CA GLU A 145 -6.13 16.67 2.60
C GLU A 145 -6.45 16.42 1.14
N ALA A 146 -7.50 15.65 0.90
CA ALA A 146 -8.04 15.46 -0.42
C ALA A 146 -9.53 15.12 -0.37
N TYR A 147 -10.18 15.31 -1.50
CA TYR A 147 -11.61 15.07 -1.66
C TYR A 147 -11.88 14.42 -3.01
N TRP A 148 -12.63 13.33 -3.02
CA TRP A 148 -13.08 12.67 -4.24
C TRP A 148 -14.32 11.82 -3.98
N THR A 149 -14.84 11.19 -5.03
CA THR A 149 -15.91 10.18 -4.92
C THR A 149 -15.34 8.78 -5.04
N THR A 150 -15.89 7.85 -4.29
CA THR A 150 -15.43 6.45 -4.27
C THR A 150 -16.58 5.47 -4.42
N ASN A 151 -16.32 4.36 -5.12
CA ASN A 151 -17.23 3.25 -5.32
C ASN A 151 -16.40 1.96 -5.31
N SER A 152 -16.48 1.21 -4.21
CA SER A 152 -15.54 0.12 -3.92
C SER A 152 -16.15 -0.90 -2.96
N GLU A 153 -15.41 -1.96 -2.63
CA GLU A 153 -15.82 -2.92 -1.60
C GLU A 153 -16.07 -2.28 -0.22
N PHE A 154 -15.44 -1.15 0.12
CA PHE A 154 -15.60 -0.48 1.42
C PHE A 154 -16.82 0.44 1.47
N THR A 155 -17.39 0.79 0.31
CA THR A 155 -18.69 1.47 0.19
C THR A 155 -19.79 0.51 -0.22
N LEU A 156 -19.51 -0.80 -0.23
CA LEU A 156 -20.40 -1.84 -0.77
C LEU A 156 -20.90 -1.52 -2.20
N PHE A 157 -20.03 -0.90 -2.98
CA PHE A 157 -20.26 -0.45 -4.35
C PHE A 157 -21.33 0.64 -4.48
N GLU A 158 -21.60 1.37 -3.40
CA GLU A 158 -22.33 2.64 -3.45
C GLU A 158 -21.35 3.79 -3.72
N THR A 159 -21.78 4.78 -4.48
CA THR A 159 -20.96 5.98 -4.72
C THR A 159 -21.13 6.92 -3.54
N MET A 160 -20.03 7.22 -2.86
CA MET A 160 -19.99 8.12 -1.70
C MET A 160 -18.96 9.22 -1.92
N ASP A 161 -19.23 10.39 -1.37
CA ASP A 161 -18.21 11.44 -1.21
C ASP A 161 -17.23 11.00 -0.10
N LEU A 162 -15.94 11.15 -0.35
CA LEU A 162 -14.85 10.85 0.59
C LEU A 162 -13.99 12.08 0.80
N GLU A 163 -13.92 12.52 2.07
CA GLU A 163 -12.94 13.48 2.57
C GLU A 163 -11.82 12.72 3.29
N GLU A 164 -10.60 12.79 2.77
CA GLU A 164 -9.44 12.11 3.36
C GLU A 164 -8.45 13.12 3.94
N GLU A 165 -8.08 12.93 5.21
CA GLU A 165 -7.00 13.64 5.89
C GLU A 165 -5.84 12.68 6.13
N VAL A 166 -4.68 12.98 5.53
CA VAL A 166 -3.45 12.21 5.73
C VAL A 166 -2.54 12.94 6.71
N VAL A 167 -2.12 12.24 7.78
CA VAL A 167 -1.18 12.75 8.79
C VAL A 167 0.09 11.90 8.76
N ILE A 168 1.19 12.49 8.32
CA ILE A 168 2.50 11.83 8.23
C ILE A 168 3.35 12.30 9.40
N ASP A 169 3.57 11.42 10.38
CA ASP A 169 4.51 11.66 11.46
C ASP A 169 5.91 11.23 11.01
N LEU A 170 6.81 12.21 10.96
CA LEU A 170 8.18 12.02 10.49
C LEU A 170 9.06 11.43 11.61
N PRO A 171 10.11 10.66 11.25
CA PRO A 171 11.00 10.07 12.22
C PRO A 171 11.72 11.14 13.08
N PRO A 172 12.07 10.83 14.34
CA PRO A 172 12.78 11.75 15.20
C PRO A 172 14.04 12.34 14.56
N GLY A 173 14.16 13.66 14.63
CA GLY A 173 15.30 14.36 14.06
C GLY A 173 15.14 14.72 12.58
N ALA A 174 14.06 14.33 11.91
CA ALA A 174 13.72 14.80 10.57
C ALA A 174 13.77 16.33 10.46
N ARG A 175 14.25 16.82 9.32
CA ARG A 175 14.39 18.26 9.02
C ARG A 175 14.07 18.53 7.57
N GLY A 176 13.63 19.76 7.31
CA GLY A 176 13.39 20.24 5.95
C GLY A 176 12.31 19.40 5.26
N ALA A 177 11.26 19.06 6.01
CA ALA A 177 10.09 18.42 5.44
C ALA A 177 9.46 19.35 4.41
N GLU A 178 9.22 18.88 3.21
CA GLU A 178 8.61 19.66 2.12
C GLU A 178 7.65 18.76 1.32
N PHE A 179 6.44 19.25 1.06
CA PHE A 179 5.53 18.63 0.10
C PHE A 179 5.72 19.22 -1.30
N ASP A 180 6.03 18.37 -2.27
CA ASP A 180 6.12 18.73 -3.69
C ASP A 180 4.83 18.32 -4.43
N PRO A 181 3.91 19.26 -4.72
CA PRO A 181 2.64 18.96 -5.39
C PRO A 181 2.83 18.51 -6.84
N SER A 182 3.97 18.79 -7.47
CA SER A 182 4.22 18.37 -8.86
C SER A 182 4.53 16.88 -8.98
N THR A 183 5.09 16.29 -7.93
CA THR A 183 5.44 14.87 -7.86
C THR A 183 4.56 14.09 -6.89
N GLY A 184 3.76 14.77 -6.05
CA GLY A 184 2.98 14.14 -5.00
C GLY A 184 3.87 13.49 -3.93
N ALA A 185 5.02 14.11 -3.66
CA ALA A 185 6.03 13.54 -2.78
C ALA A 185 6.24 14.40 -1.54
N VAL A 186 6.32 13.76 -0.37
CA VAL A 186 6.82 14.38 0.86
C VAL A 186 8.30 14.04 0.99
N ARG A 187 9.14 15.07 1.07
CA ARG A 187 10.60 14.97 1.18
C ARG A 187 11.04 15.34 2.58
N TYR A 188 12.02 14.65 3.14
CA TYR A 188 12.65 15.03 4.41
C TYR A 188 14.08 14.49 4.50
N ARG A 189 14.88 15.00 5.44
CA ARG A 189 16.25 14.53 5.71
C ARG A 189 16.44 14.15 7.16
N LEU A 190 17.23 13.12 7.41
CA LEU A 190 17.65 12.71 8.76
C LEU A 190 19.10 13.18 9.06
N PRO A 191 19.43 13.53 10.31
CA PRO A 191 20.75 14.06 10.68
C PRO A 191 21.85 13.00 10.58
N LEU A 192 21.51 11.72 10.74
CA LEU A 192 22.44 10.60 10.55
C LEU A 192 22.99 10.52 9.12
N GLU A 193 22.35 11.17 8.15
CA GLU A 193 22.80 11.23 6.75
C GLU A 193 24.09 12.04 6.59
N GLU A 194 24.32 13.08 7.40
CA GLU A 194 25.60 13.83 7.36
C GLU A 194 26.76 12.96 7.86
N GLU A 195 26.51 12.05 8.80
CA GLU A 195 27.54 11.14 9.35
C GLU A 195 27.75 9.91 8.46
N ALA A 196 26.70 9.35 7.83
CA ALA A 196 26.82 8.25 6.87
C ALA A 196 27.45 8.70 5.54
N ALA A 197 27.20 9.94 5.09
CA ALA A 197 27.97 10.58 4.02
C ALA A 197 29.45 10.79 4.43
N GLY A 198 29.73 10.78 5.73
CA GLY A 198 31.07 10.72 6.31
C GLY A 198 31.76 9.36 6.20
N ASN A 199 31.05 8.29 5.82
CA ASN A 199 31.65 6.97 5.67
C ASN A 199 32.65 6.98 4.50
N LEU A 200 33.91 6.68 4.79
CA LEU A 200 35.06 6.95 3.91
C LEU A 200 34.91 6.27 2.53
N LEU A 201 34.21 5.13 2.50
CA LEU A 201 33.86 4.37 1.30
C LEU A 201 32.97 5.16 0.33
N TYR A 202 31.92 5.81 0.83
CA TYR A 202 30.97 6.57 0.00
C TYR A 202 31.60 7.86 -0.50
N ARG A 203 32.30 8.59 0.38
CA ARG A 203 32.99 9.84 0.02
C ARG A 203 34.12 9.64 -1.00
N LYS A 204 34.72 8.45 -1.02
CA LYS A 204 35.76 8.07 -1.99
C LYS A 204 35.25 7.04 -3.00
N ARG A 205 33.94 7.02 -3.30
CA ARG A 205 33.34 6.09 -4.28
C ARG A 205 34.10 6.07 -5.62
N GLY A 206 34.52 7.23 -6.12
CA GLY A 206 35.34 7.34 -7.34
C GLY A 206 36.72 6.67 -7.28
N LEU A 207 37.28 6.45 -6.08
CA LEU A 207 38.52 5.72 -5.86
C LEU A 207 38.28 4.25 -5.51
N PHE A 208 37.23 3.94 -4.76
CA PHE A 208 36.91 2.58 -4.36
C PHE A 208 36.36 1.74 -5.52
N ILE A 209 35.57 2.31 -6.44
CA ILE A 209 35.10 1.58 -7.64
C ILE A 209 36.27 1.04 -8.47
N PRO A 210 37.25 1.84 -8.94
CA PRO A 210 38.37 1.30 -9.71
C PRO A 210 39.23 0.35 -8.89
N LEU A 211 39.44 0.62 -7.59
CA LEU A 211 40.20 -0.28 -6.70
C LEU A 211 39.54 -1.66 -6.58
N PHE A 212 38.22 -1.72 -6.36
CA PHE A 212 37.46 -2.96 -6.30
C PHE A 212 37.46 -3.69 -7.64
N SER A 213 37.32 -2.97 -8.76
CA SER A 213 37.40 -3.56 -10.10
C SER A 213 38.77 -4.20 -10.37
N VAL A 214 39.86 -3.54 -9.96
CA VAL A 214 41.23 -4.11 -10.06
C VAL A 214 41.37 -5.33 -9.16
N LEU A 215 40.90 -5.28 -7.92
CA LEU A 215 40.93 -6.42 -6.99
C LEU A 215 40.11 -7.61 -7.52
N MET A 216 38.91 -7.37 -8.05
CA MET A 216 38.08 -8.39 -8.68
C MET A 216 38.74 -8.99 -9.91
N GLY A 217 39.34 -8.17 -10.78
CA GLY A 217 40.09 -8.65 -11.94
C GLY A 217 41.30 -9.51 -11.54
N LEU A 218 42.04 -9.10 -10.50
CA LEU A 218 43.15 -9.87 -9.96
C LEU A 218 42.67 -11.21 -9.38
N PHE A 219 41.55 -11.20 -8.64
CA PHE A 219 40.97 -12.41 -8.07
C PHE A 219 40.50 -13.38 -9.15
N LEU A 220 39.85 -12.87 -10.21
CA LEU A 220 39.44 -13.68 -11.37
C LEU A 220 40.67 -14.30 -12.07
N LEU A 221 41.74 -13.53 -12.26
CA LEU A 221 42.99 -14.03 -12.84
C LEU A 221 43.63 -15.12 -11.98
N LEU A 222 43.69 -14.93 -10.66
CA LEU A 222 44.21 -15.92 -9.71
C LEU A 222 43.35 -17.19 -9.71
N PHE A 223 42.01 -17.03 -9.77
CA PHE A 223 41.08 -18.15 -9.88
C PHE A 223 41.30 -18.94 -11.18
N LEU A 224 41.39 -18.26 -12.33
CA LEU A 224 41.69 -18.90 -13.61
C LEU A 224 43.05 -19.58 -13.59
N PHE A 225 44.06 -18.97 -12.97
CA PHE A 225 45.38 -19.56 -12.81
C PHE A 225 45.34 -20.83 -11.95
N ALA A 226 44.61 -20.82 -10.83
CA ALA A 226 44.44 -21.99 -9.98
C ALA A 226 43.67 -23.11 -10.70
N ALA A 227 42.63 -22.76 -11.46
CA ALA A 227 41.82 -23.73 -12.21
C ALA A 227 42.56 -24.34 -13.42
N THR A 228 43.45 -23.57 -14.06
CA THR A 228 44.26 -24.03 -15.21
C THR A 228 45.55 -24.72 -14.82
N ARG A 229 46.02 -24.55 -13.58
CA ARG A 229 47.03 -25.43 -13.01
C ARG A 229 46.43 -26.82 -12.93
N ARG A 230 46.76 -27.65 -13.93
CA ARG A 230 46.54 -29.10 -13.88
C ARG A 230 46.94 -29.56 -12.48
N THR A 231 45.97 -30.04 -11.72
CA THR A 231 46.25 -30.88 -10.56
C THR A 231 47.16 -31.97 -11.09
N VAL A 232 48.46 -31.89 -10.74
CA VAL A 232 49.38 -32.98 -10.97
C VAL A 232 48.70 -34.14 -10.27
N GLU A 233 48.16 -35.04 -11.07
CA GLU A 233 47.46 -36.23 -10.64
C GLU A 233 48.44 -36.90 -9.69
N GLN A 234 48.19 -36.72 -8.40
CA GLN A 234 49.07 -37.21 -7.36
C GLN A 234 48.97 -38.72 -7.51
N ALA A 235 50.00 -39.30 -8.14
CA ALA A 235 50.03 -40.68 -8.57
C ALA A 235 49.47 -41.51 -7.42
N ALA A 236 48.32 -42.16 -7.69
CA ALA A 236 47.63 -42.93 -6.68
C ALA A 236 48.67 -43.84 -6.00
N PRO A 237 48.80 -43.81 -4.66
CA PRO A 237 49.67 -44.75 -3.98
C PRO A 237 49.24 -46.15 -4.45
N ALA A 238 50.22 -46.91 -4.95
CA ALA A 238 49.99 -48.22 -5.54
C ALA A 238 49.04 -49.03 -4.65
N ALA A 239 47.96 -49.53 -5.26
CA ALA A 239 46.95 -50.31 -4.57
C ALA A 239 47.64 -51.40 -3.74
N ALA A 240 47.42 -51.36 -2.42
CA ALA A 240 47.83 -52.45 -1.55
C ALA A 240 47.21 -53.76 -2.06
N PRO A 241 47.93 -54.89 -1.98
CA PRO A 241 47.42 -56.18 -2.45
C PRO A 241 46.08 -56.50 -1.80
N PRO A 242 45.15 -57.12 -2.54
CA PRO A 242 43.85 -57.49 -2.00
C PRO A 242 44.04 -58.42 -0.79
N PRO A 243 43.31 -58.21 0.31
CA PRO A 243 43.30 -59.16 1.41
C PRO A 243 42.76 -60.52 0.93
N PRO A 244 43.23 -61.64 1.50
CA PRO A 244 42.77 -62.97 1.14
C PRO A 244 41.26 -63.08 1.32
N ALA A 245 40.60 -63.68 0.32
CA ALA A 245 39.17 -63.96 0.32
C ALA A 245 38.80 -64.88 1.48
N TYR A 246 38.30 -64.30 2.57
CA TYR A 246 37.63 -65.07 3.62
C TYR A 246 36.14 -65.16 3.28
N GLY A 247 35.72 -66.40 2.99
CA GLY A 247 34.47 -66.99 3.47
C GLY A 247 33.18 -66.23 3.21
N ALA A 248 32.45 -66.68 2.20
CA ALA A 248 31.04 -66.41 2.03
C ALA A 248 30.24 -66.66 3.33
N SER A 249 29.42 -65.68 3.73
CA SER A 249 28.26 -65.91 4.58
C SER A 249 27.01 -65.45 3.82
N PRO A 250 25.92 -66.22 3.83
CA PRO A 250 24.72 -65.96 3.03
C PRO A 250 23.90 -64.78 3.58
N PRO A 251 23.20 -64.02 2.72
CA PRO A 251 22.28 -62.98 3.17
C PRO A 251 20.96 -63.59 3.68
N PRO A 252 20.42 -63.14 4.83
CA PRO A 252 19.01 -63.35 5.14
C PRO A 252 18.18 -62.29 4.42
N GLY A 253 17.18 -62.76 3.68
CA GLY A 253 16.23 -61.91 2.98
C GLY A 253 15.21 -61.23 3.91
N ALA A 254 14.72 -60.08 3.47
CA ALA A 254 13.39 -59.53 3.72
C ALA A 254 13.23 -58.35 2.72
N SER A 255 12.41 -58.44 1.67
CA SER A 255 10.94 -58.40 1.66
C SER A 255 10.36 -57.03 2.03
N GLY A 256 9.67 -56.40 1.06
CA GLY A 256 8.88 -55.17 1.22
C GLY A 256 9.19 -54.17 0.10
N ALA A 257 8.71 -54.29 -1.14
CA ALA A 257 7.31 -54.13 -1.58
C ALA A 257 6.69 -52.79 -1.18
N GLY A 258 6.41 -51.94 -2.18
CA GLY A 258 5.43 -50.85 -2.06
C GLY A 258 5.86 -49.52 -2.65
N ALA A 259 5.66 -49.35 -3.96
CA ALA A 259 5.36 -48.02 -4.51
C ALA A 259 3.95 -47.60 -4.03
N PRO A 260 3.64 -46.30 -4.04
CA PRO A 260 2.72 -45.88 -5.10
C PRO A 260 3.08 -44.54 -5.77
N VAL A 261 2.76 -44.55 -7.06
CA VAL A 261 2.68 -43.43 -7.99
C VAL A 261 1.62 -42.41 -7.51
N PRO A 262 1.89 -41.09 -7.52
CA PRO A 262 0.83 -40.10 -7.37
C PRO A 262 -0.03 -40.01 -8.65
N PRO A 263 -1.36 -39.90 -8.52
CA PRO A 263 -2.30 -39.92 -9.65
C PRO A 263 -2.25 -38.66 -10.52
N ALA A 264 -2.61 -38.84 -11.78
CA ALA A 264 -2.85 -37.77 -12.75
C ALA A 264 -4.02 -36.86 -12.34
N PRO A 265 -3.99 -35.55 -12.67
CA PRO A 265 -5.13 -34.67 -12.48
C PRO A 265 -6.29 -35.02 -13.45
N PRO A 266 -7.56 -34.95 -13.01
CA PRO A 266 -8.71 -35.24 -13.86
C PRO A 266 -9.01 -34.08 -14.84
N PRO A 267 -9.56 -34.38 -16.04
CA PRO A 267 -10.24 -33.39 -16.86
C PRO A 267 -11.68 -33.21 -16.33
N GLY A 268 -12.02 -32.00 -15.91
CA GLY A 268 -13.34 -31.68 -15.38
C GLY A 268 -13.85 -30.34 -15.89
N THR A 269 -14.36 -30.34 -17.12
CA THR A 269 -15.34 -29.34 -17.58
C THR A 269 -16.70 -29.74 -17.02
N THR A 270 -17.17 -29.01 -16.01
CA THR A 270 -18.56 -29.07 -15.55
C THR A 270 -19.33 -27.95 -16.23
N GLU A 271 -20.12 -28.31 -17.24
CA GLU A 271 -21.26 -27.51 -17.67
C GLU A 271 -22.25 -27.41 -16.50
N VAL A 272 -22.56 -26.20 -16.08
CA VAL A 272 -23.68 -25.92 -15.16
C VAL A 272 -24.93 -25.70 -16.02
N PRO A 273 -26.00 -26.50 -15.87
CA PRO A 273 -27.29 -26.23 -16.47
C PRO A 273 -28.02 -25.10 -15.71
N GLY A 274 -28.73 -24.27 -16.47
CA GLY A 274 -29.28 -23.00 -16.03
C GLY A 274 -30.18 -23.05 -14.80
N ALA A 275 -29.95 -22.08 -13.92
CA ALA A 275 -30.96 -21.58 -13.00
C ALA A 275 -31.56 -20.31 -13.62
N ALA A 276 -32.82 -20.41 -14.04
CA ALA A 276 -33.66 -19.26 -14.31
C ALA A 276 -33.96 -18.56 -12.97
N GLY A 277 -33.11 -17.60 -12.62
CA GLY A 277 -33.37 -16.62 -11.57
C GLY A 277 -33.90 -15.34 -12.19
N GLU A 278 -34.97 -14.79 -11.62
CA GLU A 278 -35.62 -13.54 -12.00
C GLU A 278 -34.62 -12.41 -12.30
N ALA A 279 -34.84 -11.75 -13.43
CA ALA A 279 -34.11 -10.56 -13.82
C ALA A 279 -34.27 -9.47 -12.74
N PRO A 280 -33.17 -8.91 -12.19
CA PRO A 280 -33.27 -7.69 -11.42
C PRO A 280 -33.87 -6.59 -12.31
N LYS A 281 -34.89 -5.94 -11.77
CA LYS A 281 -35.60 -4.82 -12.40
C LYS A 281 -34.58 -3.77 -12.79
N ALA A 282 -34.47 -3.49 -14.09
CA ALA A 282 -33.54 -2.50 -14.62
C ALA A 282 -33.74 -1.16 -13.88
N PRO A 283 -32.66 -0.49 -13.44
CA PRO A 283 -32.75 0.89 -12.99
C PRO A 283 -33.32 1.75 -14.13
N PRO A 284 -34.03 2.85 -13.81
CA PRO A 284 -34.54 3.77 -14.81
C PRO A 284 -33.40 4.23 -15.74
N PRO A 285 -33.67 4.46 -17.03
CA PRO A 285 -32.64 4.89 -17.96
C PRO A 285 -32.08 6.24 -17.49
N VAL A 286 -30.81 6.22 -17.08
CA VAL A 286 -30.00 7.43 -16.96
C VAL A 286 -30.00 8.08 -18.34
N ALA A 287 -30.39 9.35 -18.40
CA ALA A 287 -30.35 10.12 -19.63
C ALA A 287 -28.94 10.02 -20.23
N ALA A 288 -28.87 9.57 -21.48
CA ALA A 288 -27.61 9.45 -22.19
C ALA A 288 -26.90 10.82 -22.20
N PRO A 289 -25.66 10.93 -21.70
CA PRO A 289 -24.86 12.11 -21.93
C PRO A 289 -24.69 12.29 -23.44
N GLU A 290 -24.84 13.54 -23.90
CA GLU A 290 -24.64 13.89 -25.30
C GLU A 290 -23.26 13.42 -25.78
N PRO A 291 -23.14 12.90 -27.02
CA PRO A 291 -21.89 12.34 -27.51
C PRO A 291 -20.87 13.46 -27.70
N HIS A 292 -19.97 13.60 -26.72
CA HIS A 292 -18.70 14.27 -26.93
C HIS A 292 -17.89 13.44 -27.93
N GLY A 293 -17.83 13.93 -29.17
CA GLY A 293 -17.00 13.35 -30.22
C GLY A 293 -15.54 13.41 -29.83
N ALA A 294 -14.97 12.27 -29.46
CA ALA A 294 -13.54 12.01 -29.52
C ALA A 294 -13.38 10.53 -29.89
N GLY A 295 -12.67 10.26 -30.99
CA GLY A 295 -12.44 8.90 -31.46
C GLY A 295 -11.56 8.14 -30.48
N GLU A 296 -12.18 7.39 -29.57
CA GLU A 296 -11.49 6.37 -28.78
C GLU A 296 -11.02 5.27 -29.73
N THR A 297 -9.72 5.31 -30.03
CA THR A 297 -9.05 4.22 -30.71
C THR A 297 -8.85 3.11 -29.67
N ALA A 298 -9.48 1.95 -29.90
CA ALA A 298 -9.42 0.81 -28.99
C ALA A 298 -7.97 0.46 -28.58
N PRO A 299 -7.73 0.05 -27.32
CA PRO A 299 -6.39 -0.26 -26.83
C PRO A 299 -5.76 -1.38 -27.66
N ARG A 300 -4.49 -1.19 -28.07
CA ARG A 300 -3.74 -2.11 -28.95
C ARG A 300 -3.17 -3.34 -28.24
N GLY A 301 -3.42 -3.50 -26.95
CA GLY A 301 -2.96 -4.65 -26.17
C GLY A 301 -2.67 -4.29 -24.71
N PHE A 302 -2.11 -5.27 -23.99
CA PHE A 302 -1.68 -5.15 -22.60
C PHE A 302 -0.18 -5.39 -22.49
N CYS A 303 0.49 -4.73 -21.56
CA CYS A 303 1.90 -4.95 -21.27
C CYS A 303 2.14 -6.41 -20.86
N SER A 304 3.04 -7.12 -21.55
CA SER A 304 3.36 -8.52 -21.27
C SER A 304 3.99 -8.75 -19.90
N SER A 305 4.61 -7.73 -19.29
CA SER A 305 5.24 -7.84 -17.97
C SER A 305 4.27 -7.58 -16.81
N CYS A 306 3.32 -6.65 -16.96
CA CYS A 306 2.48 -6.21 -15.83
C CYS A 306 0.96 -6.18 -16.12
N GLY A 307 0.53 -6.52 -17.34
CA GLY A 307 -0.88 -6.57 -17.72
C GLY A 307 -1.57 -5.22 -17.86
N HIS A 308 -0.86 -4.09 -17.76
CA HIS A 308 -1.48 -2.76 -17.90
C HIS A 308 -1.85 -2.47 -19.36
N PRO A 309 -3.06 -1.93 -19.66
CA PRO A 309 -3.44 -1.57 -21.02
C PRO A 309 -2.47 -0.55 -21.62
N ILE A 310 -2.09 -0.76 -22.87
CA ILE A 310 -1.17 0.13 -23.59
C ILE A 310 -2.01 1.22 -24.24
N GLY A 311 -1.77 2.47 -23.82
CA GLY A 311 -2.44 3.65 -24.39
C GLY A 311 -2.11 3.85 -25.88
N PRO A 312 -2.96 4.57 -26.63
CA PRO A 312 -2.73 4.85 -28.03
C PRO A 312 -1.48 5.73 -28.23
N GLY A 313 -0.51 5.25 -29.02
CA GLY A 313 0.72 5.97 -29.38
C GLY A 313 1.92 5.05 -29.57
N ASP A 314 3.00 5.55 -30.19
CA ASP A 314 4.28 4.83 -30.32
C ASP A 314 5.10 4.94 -29.02
N VAL A 315 4.56 4.39 -27.93
CA VAL A 315 5.28 4.30 -26.65
C VAL A 315 6.19 3.07 -26.65
N ARG A 316 7.50 3.29 -26.49
CA ARG A 316 8.50 2.20 -26.45
C ARG A 316 8.55 1.46 -25.10
N PHE A 317 7.92 2.01 -24.06
CA PHE A 317 7.98 1.50 -22.70
C PHE A 317 6.61 1.60 -22.03
N CYS A 318 6.30 0.66 -21.14
CA CYS A 318 5.07 0.67 -20.37
C CYS A 318 5.09 1.84 -19.38
N SER A 319 4.07 2.69 -19.43
CA SER A 319 3.92 3.83 -18.51
C SER A 319 3.84 3.41 -17.04
N LYS A 320 3.40 2.18 -16.76
CA LYS A 320 3.23 1.68 -15.39
C LYS A 320 4.50 1.04 -14.81
N CYS A 321 5.20 0.20 -15.58
CA CYS A 321 6.34 -0.58 -15.06
C CYS A 321 7.67 -0.32 -15.76
N GLY A 322 7.72 0.54 -16.79
CA GLY A 322 8.94 0.84 -17.54
C GLY A 322 9.46 -0.28 -18.44
N ALA A 323 8.81 -1.45 -18.47
CA ALA A 323 9.21 -2.56 -19.34
C ALA A 323 9.10 -2.16 -20.82
N PRO A 324 10.03 -2.57 -21.69
CA PRO A 324 9.95 -2.28 -23.12
C PRO A 324 8.70 -2.93 -23.73
N LEU A 325 7.97 -2.16 -24.53
CA LEU A 325 6.81 -2.61 -25.29
C LEU A 325 7.31 -2.99 -26.69
N GLY A 326 7.32 -4.29 -26.98
CA GLY A 326 7.80 -4.89 -28.22
C GLY A 326 6.80 -5.87 -28.80
#